data_AF-B8DNJ2-F1
#
_entry.id   AF-B8DNJ2-F1
#
_cell.length_a   1.000
_cell.length_b   1.000
_cell.length_c   1.000
_cell.angle_alpha   90.00
_cell.angle_beta   90.00
_cell.angle_gamma   90.00
#
_symmetry.space_group_name_H-M   'P 1'
#
loop_
_entity.id
_entity.type
_entity.pdbx_description
1 polymer ?
#
loop_
_entity_poly.entity_id
_entity_poly.type
_entity_poly.pdbx_seq_one_letter_code
_entity_poly.pdbx_strand_id
1 'polypeptide(L)'
;MTKQDTTEQGAGRRESGGLAATGRLVDSHPLLARLTGQVVWNLAEEAGADDDECGLFMDHYVAWRGAALAVLERLRAAPGGGLRLVVDDEDRAAACPECMALHGVVLSGTHPDLEAWLPPFSIGCHCRAEYVEAAEMAVAGSQMPPQGLRPPVHRLCCPRRPLSLLLAQLTQPQGHGV
;
A
#
# COMPACT_ATOMS: atom_id res chain seq x y z
N MET A 1 49.39 40.88 16.78
CA MET A 1 48.19 40.92 17.64
C MET A 1 46.99 41.05 16.71
N THR A 2 46.02 40.15 16.58
CA THR A 2 45.45 39.19 17.54
C THR A 2 44.77 38.02 16.78
N LYS A 3 44.95 36.81 17.34
CA LYS A 3 44.28 35.49 17.25
C LYS A 3 42.92 35.39 16.51
N GLN A 4 42.77 34.45 15.57
CA GLN A 4 42.06 33.13 15.67
C GLN A 4 40.58 33.22 16.10
N ASP A 5 39.65 32.70 15.29
CA ASP A 5 38.90 31.50 15.71
C ASP A 5 38.16 30.79 14.56
N THR A 6 38.16 29.48 14.70
CA THR A 6 37.67 28.44 13.81
C THR A 6 36.18 28.20 14.04
N THR A 7 35.37 27.96 13.00
CA THR A 7 34.22 27.04 13.13
C THR A 7 33.89 26.40 11.79
N GLU A 8 34.45 25.21 11.59
CA GLU A 8 33.85 24.15 10.78
C GLU A 8 32.65 23.59 11.54
N GLN A 9 31.43 23.71 11.00
CA GLN A 9 30.26 22.90 11.37
C GLN A 9 29.35 22.87 10.14
N GLY A 10 28.88 21.74 9.61
CA GLY A 10 29.02 20.36 10.00
C GLY A 10 28.31 19.55 8.92
N ALA A 11 28.97 18.50 8.47
CA ALA A 11 28.48 17.58 7.47
C ALA A 11 27.13 16.95 7.87
N GLY A 12 26.27 16.81 6.86
CA GLY A 12 25.24 15.79 6.68
C GLY A 12 24.68 15.09 7.91
N ARG A 13 23.51 15.56 8.38
CA ARG A 13 22.52 14.69 9.02
C ARG A 13 21.48 14.29 7.97
N ARG A 14 21.83 13.30 7.14
CA ARG A 14 20.81 12.62 6.30
C ARG A 14 19.82 11.92 7.23
N GLU A 15 18.55 12.07 6.89
CA GLU A 15 17.40 11.74 7.70
C GLU A 15 17.32 10.24 8.01
N SER A 16 17.79 9.84 9.19
CA SER A 16 17.46 8.52 9.78
C SER A 16 15.99 8.44 10.24
N GLY A 17 15.24 9.54 10.12
CA GLY A 17 13.82 9.64 10.48
C GLY A 17 12.89 8.96 9.48
N GLY A 18 13.27 8.89 8.20
CA GLY A 18 12.44 8.30 7.14
C GLY A 18 12.17 6.82 7.40
N LEU A 19 13.22 6.01 7.54
CA LEU A 19 13.14 4.55 7.74
C LEU A 19 12.43 4.15 9.05
N ALA A 20 12.65 4.89 10.14
CA ALA A 20 11.99 4.64 11.42
C ALA A 20 10.51 5.08 11.41
N ALA A 21 10.17 6.13 10.65
CA ALA A 21 8.79 6.54 10.45
C ALA A 21 8.03 5.52 9.59
N THR A 22 8.63 5.00 8.51
CA THR A 22 8.05 3.93 7.68
C THR A 22 7.87 2.65 8.49
N GLY A 23 8.80 2.31 9.39
CA GLY A 23 8.66 1.15 10.29
C GLY A 23 7.39 1.23 11.14
N ARG A 24 7.16 2.37 11.83
CA ARG A 24 5.93 2.60 12.62
C ARG A 24 4.64 2.65 11.79
N LEU A 25 4.73 2.95 10.49
CA LEU A 25 3.59 2.91 9.57
C LEU A 25 3.23 1.49 9.16
N VAL A 26 4.24 0.63 9.00
CA VAL A 26 4.05 -0.77 8.63
C VAL A 26 3.43 -1.56 9.78
N ASP A 27 3.92 -1.33 11.00
CA ASP A 27 3.46 -2.04 12.20
C ASP A 27 1.99 -1.79 12.52
N SER A 28 1.42 -0.66 12.07
CA SER A 28 0.02 -0.33 12.27
C SER A 28 -0.91 -0.88 11.19
N HIS A 29 -0.36 -1.40 10.08
CA HIS A 29 -1.16 -1.94 8.99
C HIS A 29 -1.45 -3.45 9.18
N PRO A 30 -2.72 -3.91 9.18
CA PRO A 30 -3.09 -5.28 9.55
C PRO A 30 -2.42 -6.40 8.72
N LEU A 31 -2.26 -6.21 7.41
CA LEU A 31 -1.53 -7.14 6.56
C LEU A 31 -0.01 -6.90 6.55
N LEU A 32 0.44 -5.67 6.27
CA LEU A 32 1.86 -5.39 6.06
C LEU A 32 2.73 -5.70 7.29
N ALA A 33 2.22 -5.54 8.51
CA ALA A 33 2.91 -5.93 9.73
C ALA A 33 3.27 -7.43 9.80
N ARG A 34 2.56 -8.27 9.03
CA ARG A 34 2.77 -9.73 8.98
C ARG A 34 3.62 -10.17 7.79
N LEU A 35 3.77 -9.32 6.77
CA LEU A 35 4.49 -9.63 5.54
C LEU A 35 5.94 -9.17 5.64
N THR A 36 6.79 -9.96 6.29
CA THR A 36 8.25 -9.75 6.19
C THR A 36 8.77 -10.20 4.83
N GLY A 37 9.96 -9.74 4.43
CA GLY A 37 10.57 -10.18 3.17
C GLY A 37 10.72 -11.71 3.09
N GLN A 38 11.09 -12.36 4.19
CA GLN A 38 11.18 -13.83 4.25
C GLN A 38 9.80 -14.49 4.09
N VAL A 39 8.76 -13.95 4.71
CA VAL A 39 7.40 -14.49 4.56
C VAL A 39 6.94 -14.40 3.11
N VAL A 40 7.17 -13.26 2.46
CA VAL A 40 6.79 -13.05 1.06
C VAL A 40 7.58 -13.97 0.12
N TRP A 41 8.88 -14.13 0.36
CA TRP A 41 9.72 -15.08 -0.39
C TRP A 41 9.20 -16.51 -0.27
N ASN A 42 9.00 -17.01 0.96
CA ASN A 42 8.51 -18.36 1.20
C ASN A 42 7.15 -18.61 0.55
N LEU A 43 6.28 -17.59 0.52
CA LEU A 43 4.97 -17.70 -0.13
C LEU A 43 5.09 -17.91 -1.65
N ALA A 44 6.07 -17.29 -2.29
CA ALA A 44 6.32 -17.51 -3.71
C ALA A 44 6.88 -18.91 -3.96
N GLU A 45 7.87 -19.33 -3.18
CA GLU A 45 8.45 -20.68 -3.26
C GLU A 45 7.39 -21.76 -3.04
N GLU A 46 6.56 -21.62 -2.01
CA GLU A 46 5.45 -22.55 -1.72
C GLU A 46 4.39 -22.58 -2.83
N ALA A 47 4.25 -21.49 -3.59
CA ALA A 47 3.39 -21.43 -4.76
C ALA A 47 4.05 -22.03 -6.02
N GLY A 48 5.30 -22.50 -5.92
CA GLY A 48 6.04 -23.17 -6.98
C GLY A 48 6.95 -22.27 -7.81
N ALA A 49 7.21 -21.04 -7.36
CA ALA A 49 8.14 -20.14 -8.03
C ALA A 49 9.59 -20.64 -7.91
N ASP A 50 10.37 -20.49 -8.98
CA ASP A 50 11.83 -20.60 -8.91
C ASP A 50 12.48 -19.31 -8.38
N ASP A 51 13.82 -19.29 -8.26
CA ASP A 51 14.57 -18.16 -7.70
C ASP A 51 14.35 -16.85 -8.49
N ASP A 52 14.26 -16.93 -9.82
CA ASP A 52 14.07 -15.77 -10.70
C ASP A 52 12.64 -15.23 -10.59
N GLU A 53 11.65 -16.13 -10.56
CA GLU A 53 10.25 -15.81 -10.34
C GLU A 53 10.01 -15.23 -8.93
N CYS A 54 10.70 -15.76 -7.91
CA CYS A 54 10.71 -15.20 -6.56
C CYS A 54 11.29 -13.77 -6.57
N GLY A 55 12.37 -13.54 -7.31
CA GLY A 55 12.94 -12.21 -7.52
C GLY A 55 11.92 -11.21 -8.08
N LEU A 56 11.24 -11.58 -9.17
CA LEU A 56 10.20 -10.75 -9.80
C LEU A 56 9.03 -10.48 -8.84
N PHE A 57 8.63 -11.48 -8.07
CA PHE A 57 7.57 -11.34 -7.07
C PHE A 57 7.96 -10.40 -5.94
N MET A 58 9.21 -10.47 -5.48
CA MET A 58 9.73 -9.57 -4.45
C MET A 58 9.77 -8.12 -4.93
N ASP A 59 10.20 -7.87 -6.16
CA ASP A 59 10.20 -6.53 -6.76
C ASP A 59 8.77 -5.97 -6.83
N HIS A 60 7.83 -6.79 -7.30
CA HIS A 60 6.41 -6.45 -7.31
C HIS A 60 5.90 -6.11 -5.90
N TYR A 61 6.21 -6.95 -4.91
CA TYR A 61 5.81 -6.72 -3.52
C TYR A 61 6.40 -5.43 -2.95
N VAL A 62 7.67 -5.12 -3.21
CA VAL A 62 8.32 -3.89 -2.73
C VAL A 62 7.64 -2.65 -3.32
N ALA A 63 7.37 -2.65 -4.62
CA ALA A 63 6.68 -1.55 -5.30
C ALA A 63 5.25 -1.37 -4.73
N TRP A 64 4.52 -2.48 -4.61
CA TRP A 64 3.16 -2.51 -4.08
C TRP A 64 3.08 -2.01 -2.63
N ARG A 65 3.97 -2.49 -1.76
CA ARG A 65 4.10 -2.02 -0.38
C ARG A 65 4.45 -0.54 -0.32
N GLY A 66 5.38 -0.08 -1.16
CA GLY A 66 5.78 1.33 -1.24
C GLY A 66 4.59 2.24 -1.59
N ALA A 67 3.79 1.86 -2.58
CA ALA A 67 2.61 2.62 -2.98
C ALA A 67 1.57 2.72 -1.85
N ALA A 68 1.32 1.61 -1.13
CA ALA A 68 0.39 1.61 0.01
C ALA A 68 0.88 2.51 1.16
N LEU A 69 2.18 2.43 1.49
CA LEU A 69 2.77 3.24 2.56
C LEU A 69 2.79 4.73 2.22
N ALA A 70 2.99 5.10 0.95
CA ALA A 70 2.97 6.50 0.53
C ALA A 70 1.61 7.18 0.78
N VAL A 71 0.50 6.47 0.56
CA VAL A 71 -0.84 6.99 0.86
C VAL A 71 -1.04 7.17 2.37
N LEU A 72 -0.58 6.19 3.14
CA LEU A 72 -0.58 6.22 4.61
C LEU A 72 0.20 7.42 5.17
N GLU A 73 1.40 7.66 4.65
CA GLU A 73 2.22 8.82 4.98
C GLU A 73 1.50 10.13 4.68
N ARG A 74 0.88 10.20 3.50
CA ARG A 74 0.13 11.38 3.07
C ARG A 74 -1.06 11.67 3.98
N LEU A 75 -1.83 10.63 4.36
CA LEU A 75 -2.96 10.74 5.29
C LEU A 75 -2.52 11.25 6.67
N ARG A 76 -1.35 10.81 7.18
CA ARG A 76 -0.81 11.31 8.45
C ARG A 76 -0.30 12.74 8.36
N ALA A 77 0.32 13.11 7.23
CA ALA A 77 0.84 14.46 7.02
C ALA A 77 -0.28 15.50 6.82
N ALA A 78 -1.41 15.08 6.25
CA ALA A 78 -2.54 15.95 5.93
C ALA A 78 -3.88 15.30 6.36
N PRO A 79 -4.20 15.29 7.68
CA PRO A 79 -5.36 14.58 8.22
C PRO A 79 -6.72 15.13 7.75
N GLY A 80 -6.75 16.35 7.20
CA GLY A 80 -7.95 16.93 6.60
C GLY A 80 -8.35 16.30 5.25
N GLY A 81 -7.47 15.50 4.64
CA GLY A 81 -7.78 14.74 3.43
C GLY A 81 -8.59 13.47 3.71
N GLY A 82 -8.64 12.60 2.71
CA GLY A 82 -9.39 11.35 2.77
C GLY A 82 -8.71 10.20 2.04
N LEU A 83 -9.23 9.01 2.29
CA LEU A 83 -8.85 7.76 1.62
C LEU A 83 -9.97 7.39 0.65
N ARG A 84 -9.65 7.22 -0.64
CA ARG A 84 -10.54 6.63 -1.63
C ARG A 84 -10.05 5.24 -1.98
N LEU A 85 -10.98 4.28 -2.03
CA LEU A 85 -10.72 2.91 -2.46
C LEU A 85 -11.06 2.77 -3.95
N VAL A 86 -10.09 2.33 -4.75
CA VAL A 86 -10.20 2.28 -6.20
C VAL A 86 -9.81 0.90 -6.71
N VAL A 87 -10.41 0.51 -7.82
CA VAL A 87 -10.10 -0.66 -8.64
C VAL A 87 -10.05 -0.10 -10.05
N ASP A 88 -8.95 -0.31 -10.77
CA ASP A 88 -8.82 0.19 -12.15
C ASP A 88 -9.85 -0.46 -13.06
N ASP A 89 -10.29 0.28 -14.08
CA ASP A 89 -11.28 -0.20 -15.02
C ASP A 89 -10.81 -1.48 -15.76
N GLU A 90 -9.53 -1.56 -16.09
CA GLU A 90 -8.90 -2.75 -16.69
C GLU A 90 -8.92 -3.97 -15.77
N ASP A 91 -8.92 -3.76 -14.46
CA ASP A 91 -8.86 -4.81 -13.44
C ASP A 91 -10.23 -5.24 -12.92
N ARG A 92 -11.31 -4.49 -13.22
CA ARG A 92 -12.66 -4.74 -12.67
C ARG A 92 -13.16 -6.17 -12.92
N ALA A 93 -12.86 -6.74 -14.09
CA ALA A 93 -13.31 -8.10 -14.44
C ALA A 93 -12.58 -9.19 -13.62
N ALA A 94 -11.35 -8.90 -13.18
CA ALA A 94 -10.51 -9.80 -12.40
C ALA A 94 -10.61 -9.56 -10.89
N ALA A 95 -11.10 -8.40 -10.46
CA ALA A 95 -11.25 -8.04 -9.06
C ALA A 95 -12.16 -9.01 -8.29
N CYS A 96 -11.80 -9.29 -7.02
CA CYS A 96 -12.65 -10.10 -6.16
C CYS A 96 -13.92 -9.32 -5.74
N PRO A 97 -14.99 -10.01 -5.34
CA PRO A 97 -16.23 -9.35 -4.91
C PRO A 97 -16.03 -8.31 -3.79
N GLU A 98 -15.09 -8.57 -2.86
CA GLU A 98 -14.75 -7.63 -1.80
C GLU A 98 -14.10 -6.35 -2.37
N CYS A 99 -13.15 -6.46 -3.30
CA CYS A 99 -12.55 -5.29 -3.97
C CYS A 99 -13.60 -4.46 -4.71
N MET A 100 -14.53 -5.12 -5.41
CA MET A 100 -15.60 -4.43 -6.15
C MET A 100 -16.61 -3.75 -5.22
N ALA A 101 -16.92 -4.36 -4.07
CA ALA A 101 -17.80 -3.75 -3.07
C ALA A 101 -17.19 -2.49 -2.41
N LEU A 102 -15.86 -2.39 -2.40
CA LEU A 102 -15.12 -1.26 -1.83
C LEU A 102 -14.85 -0.15 -2.83
N HIS A 103 -14.90 -0.43 -4.13
CA HIS A 103 -14.62 0.56 -5.16
C HIS A 103 -15.52 1.79 -5.00
N GLY A 104 -14.91 2.98 -4.95
CA GLY A 104 -15.58 4.26 -4.79
C GLY A 104 -15.88 4.64 -3.34
N VAL A 105 -15.59 3.78 -2.35
CA VAL A 105 -15.68 4.16 -0.93
C VAL A 105 -14.66 5.25 -0.64
N VAL A 106 -15.11 6.33 -0.02
CA VAL A 106 -14.27 7.42 0.47
C VAL A 106 -14.45 7.55 1.98
N LEU A 107 -13.34 7.69 2.71
CA LEU A 107 -13.30 7.84 4.16
C LEU A 107 -12.51 9.10 4.53
N SER A 108 -12.92 9.77 5.59
CA SER A 108 -12.09 10.85 6.16
C SER A 108 -10.76 10.29 6.66
N GLY A 109 -9.67 11.05 6.49
CA GLY A 109 -8.36 10.76 7.07
C GLY A 109 -8.35 10.73 8.61
N THR A 110 -9.43 11.19 9.24
CA THR A 110 -9.65 11.12 10.69
C THR A 110 -10.59 10.00 11.13
N HIS A 111 -10.97 9.10 10.22
CA HIS A 111 -11.82 7.96 10.55
C HIS A 111 -11.18 7.11 11.68
N PRO A 112 -11.91 6.76 12.75
CA PRO A 112 -11.32 6.10 13.93
C PRO A 112 -10.66 4.75 13.60
N ASP A 113 -11.22 4.01 12.65
CA ASP A 113 -10.69 2.70 12.22
C ASP A 113 -9.96 2.75 10.86
N LEU A 114 -9.41 3.90 10.47
CA LEU A 114 -8.85 4.10 9.11
C LEU A 114 -7.87 2.98 8.71
N GLU A 115 -7.07 2.49 9.66
CA GLU A 115 -6.06 1.44 9.40
C GLU A 115 -6.67 0.11 8.95
N ALA A 116 -7.88 -0.22 9.41
CA ALA A 116 -8.61 -1.41 8.97
C ALA A 116 -9.19 -1.26 7.55
N TRP A 117 -9.34 -0.04 7.06
CA TRP A 117 -9.84 0.25 5.71
C TRP A 117 -8.72 0.44 4.68
N LEU A 118 -7.46 0.36 5.11
CA LEU A 118 -6.35 0.54 4.19
C LEU A 118 -6.05 -0.74 3.43
N PRO A 119 -6.01 -0.67 2.09
CA PRO A 119 -5.35 -1.67 1.30
C PRO A 119 -3.84 -1.57 1.50
N PRO A 120 -3.13 -2.70 1.37
CA PRO A 120 -3.64 -3.93 0.79
C PRO A 120 -4.42 -4.84 1.75
N PHE A 121 -5.54 -5.39 1.27
CA PHE A 121 -6.36 -6.36 2.03
C PHE A 121 -5.86 -7.79 1.89
N SER A 122 -5.22 -8.15 0.77
CA SER A 122 -4.53 -9.42 0.55
C SER A 122 -3.52 -9.28 -0.57
N ILE A 123 -2.51 -10.15 -0.60
CA ILE A 123 -1.62 -10.25 -1.77
C ILE A 123 -2.48 -10.64 -3.00
N GLY A 124 -2.34 -9.89 -4.10
CA GLY A 124 -3.11 -10.08 -5.32
C GLY A 124 -4.48 -9.38 -5.34
N CYS A 125 -4.85 -8.58 -4.34
CA CYS A 125 -6.02 -7.72 -4.43
C CYS A 125 -5.80 -6.59 -5.45
N HIS A 126 -6.84 -6.29 -6.25
CA HIS A 126 -6.84 -5.17 -7.20
C HIS A 126 -7.34 -3.85 -6.59
N CYS A 127 -7.82 -3.87 -5.35
CA CYS A 127 -8.20 -2.64 -4.66
C CYS A 127 -6.95 -1.91 -4.14
N ARG A 128 -6.79 -0.64 -4.54
CA ARG A 128 -5.75 0.28 -4.06
C ARG A 128 -6.35 1.45 -3.31
N ALA A 129 -5.47 2.15 -2.59
CA ALA A 129 -5.77 3.40 -1.94
C ALA A 129 -5.37 4.57 -2.84
N GLU A 130 -6.19 5.61 -2.84
CA GLU A 130 -5.85 6.94 -3.34
C GLU A 130 -6.07 7.96 -2.23
N TYR A 131 -5.17 8.93 -2.13
CA TYR A 131 -5.36 10.07 -1.24
C TYR A 131 -6.26 11.11 -1.91
N VAL A 132 -7.28 11.57 -1.19
CA VAL A 132 -8.19 12.64 -1.59
C VAL A 132 -7.79 13.91 -0.85
N GLU A 133 -7.60 15.00 -1.58
CA GLU A 133 -7.20 16.29 -0.99
C GLU A 133 -8.31 16.88 -0.11
N ALA A 134 -7.92 17.64 0.91
CA ALA A 134 -8.87 18.23 1.87
C ALA A 134 -9.92 19.14 1.21
N ALA A 135 -9.53 19.85 0.14
CA ALA A 135 -10.45 20.68 -0.64
C ALA A 135 -11.52 19.84 -1.35
N GLU A 136 -11.16 18.66 -1.88
CA GLU A 136 -12.09 17.74 -2.51
C GLU A 136 -13.00 17.08 -1.48
N MET A 137 -12.46 16.70 -0.31
CA MET A 137 -13.23 16.21 0.83
C MET A 137 -14.27 17.23 1.32
N ALA A 138 -13.94 18.52 1.33
CA ALA A 138 -14.86 19.58 1.73
C ALA A 138 -16.06 19.72 0.79
N VAL A 139 -15.90 19.41 -0.49
CA VAL A 139 -16.99 19.41 -1.49
C VAL A 139 -17.81 18.12 -1.41
N ALA A 140 -17.15 16.98 -1.21
CA ALA A 140 -17.78 15.66 -1.16
C ALA A 140 -18.56 15.39 0.14
N GLY A 141 -18.27 16.15 1.21
CA GLY A 141 -18.81 15.95 2.55
C GLY A 141 -18.15 14.79 3.30
N SER A 142 -18.54 14.57 4.57
CA SER A 142 -18.06 13.44 5.37
C SER A 142 -18.59 12.13 4.80
N GLN A 143 -17.83 11.52 3.90
CA GLN A 143 -18.21 10.23 3.33
C GLN A 143 -17.93 9.12 4.33
N MET A 144 -19.01 8.46 4.71
CA MET A 144 -18.98 7.22 5.48
C MET A 144 -19.10 6.05 4.51
N PRO A 145 -18.54 4.89 4.85
CA PRO A 145 -18.79 3.70 4.05
C PRO A 145 -20.30 3.42 4.03
N PRO A 146 -20.85 2.86 2.94
CA PRO A 146 -22.26 2.49 2.85
C PRO A 146 -22.75 1.75 4.11
N GLN A 147 -23.99 2.00 4.53
CA GLN A 147 -24.53 1.35 5.72
C GLN A 147 -24.41 -0.18 5.63
N GLY A 148 -23.85 -0.80 6.67
CA GLY A 148 -23.64 -2.24 6.73
C GLY A 148 -22.33 -2.71 6.13
N LEU A 149 -21.62 -1.89 5.34
CA LEU A 149 -20.26 -2.21 4.91
C LEU A 149 -19.32 -2.22 6.12
N ARG A 150 -18.34 -3.11 6.10
CA ARG A 150 -17.34 -3.30 7.15
C ARG A 150 -15.95 -3.25 6.53
N PRO A 151 -14.91 -2.91 7.32
CA PRO A 151 -13.55 -3.04 6.83
C PRO A 151 -13.30 -4.49 6.37
N PRO A 152 -12.56 -4.69 5.27
CA PRO A 152 -12.28 -6.02 4.76
C PRO A 152 -11.48 -6.85 5.74
N VAL A 153 -11.64 -8.16 5.68
CA VAL A 153 -10.78 -9.08 6.44
C VAL A 153 -9.44 -9.17 5.72
N HIS A 154 -8.36 -8.76 6.38
CA HIS A 154 -7.01 -8.92 5.82
C HIS A 154 -6.61 -10.39 5.81
N ARG A 155 -6.50 -10.96 4.60
CA ARG A 155 -6.02 -12.33 4.37
C ARG A 155 -4.63 -12.28 3.77
N LEU A 156 -3.92 -13.40 3.84
CA LEU A 156 -2.58 -13.48 3.25
C LEU A 156 -2.66 -13.36 1.72
N CYS A 157 -3.57 -14.11 1.09
CA CYS A 157 -3.71 -14.18 -0.37
C CYS A 157 -5.16 -13.96 -0.81
N CYS A 158 -5.32 -13.26 -1.93
CA CYS A 158 -6.60 -13.01 -2.56
C CYS A 158 -7.19 -14.32 -3.12
N PRO A 159 -8.46 -14.67 -2.83
CA PRO A 159 -9.06 -15.91 -3.35
C PRO A 159 -9.34 -15.85 -4.86
N ARG A 160 -9.45 -14.63 -5.44
CA ARG A 160 -9.72 -14.45 -6.87
C ARG A 160 -8.44 -14.39 -7.71
N ARG A 161 -7.32 -14.04 -7.08
CA ARG A 161 -5.99 -13.95 -7.69
C ARG A 161 -4.98 -14.64 -6.76
N PRO A 162 -4.97 -15.98 -6.72
CA PRO A 162 -4.03 -16.74 -5.90
C PRO A 162 -2.59 -16.48 -6.34
N LEU A 163 -1.63 -16.79 -5.47
CA LEU A 163 -0.21 -16.53 -5.72
C LEU A 163 0.28 -17.13 -7.03
N SER A 164 -0.09 -18.37 -7.35
CA SER A 164 0.29 -19.01 -8.62
C SER A 164 -0.17 -18.23 -9.85
N LEU A 165 -1.37 -17.65 -9.81
CA LEU A 165 -1.88 -16.81 -10.90
C LEU A 165 -1.15 -15.46 -10.95
N LEU A 166 -0.91 -14.85 -9.79
CA LEU A 166 -0.16 -13.60 -9.71
C LEU A 166 1.27 -13.77 -10.24
N LEU A 167 1.97 -14.83 -9.83
CA LEU A 167 3.30 -15.18 -10.30
C LEU A 167 3.31 -15.37 -11.81
N ALA A 168 2.40 -16.19 -12.35
CA ALA A 168 2.28 -16.40 -13.80
C ALA A 168 2.06 -15.11 -14.58
N GLN A 169 1.39 -14.10 -14.00
CA GLN A 169 1.18 -12.79 -14.62
C GLN A 169 2.40 -11.88 -14.57
N LEU A 170 3.21 -11.98 -13.51
CA LEU A 170 4.45 -11.21 -13.38
C LEU A 170 5.55 -11.72 -14.32
N THR A 171 5.50 -13.00 -14.66
CA THR A 171 6.46 -13.65 -15.57
C THR A 171 6.08 -13.53 -17.05
N GLN A 172 4.83 -13.12 -17.36
CA GLN A 172 4.48 -12.81 -18.73
C GLN A 172 5.22 -11.54 -19.16
N PRO A 173 6.02 -11.56 -20.23
CA PRO A 173 6.54 -10.34 -20.81
C PRO A 173 5.33 -9.48 -21.18
N GLN A 174 5.23 -8.27 -20.65
CA GLN A 174 4.19 -7.33 -21.07
C GLN A 174 4.30 -7.19 -22.59
N GLY A 175 3.35 -7.80 -23.29
CA GLY A 175 3.27 -7.73 -24.74
C GLY A 175 3.18 -6.26 -25.10
N HIS A 176 4.24 -5.72 -25.69
CA HIS A 176 4.16 -4.50 -26.46
C HIS A 176 3.08 -4.73 -27.53
N GLY A 177 1.89 -4.22 -27.26
CA GLY A 177 0.87 -4.04 -28.28
C GLY A 177 1.40 -3.03 -29.29
N VAL A 178 1.68 -3.56 -30.47
CA VAL A 178 1.71 -2.94 -31.82
C VAL A 178 1.87 -1.42 -31.89
#